data_AF-A0A3P3EM30-F1
#
_entry.id   AF-A0A3P3EM30-F1
#
_cell.length_a   1.000
_cell.length_b   1.000
_cell.length_c   1.000
_cell.angle_alpha   90.00
_cell.angle_beta   90.00
_cell.angle_gamma   90.00
#
_symmetry.space_group_name_H-M   'P 1'
#
loop_
_entity.id
_entity.type
_entity.pdbx_description
1 polymer ?
#
loop_
_entity_poly.entity_id
_entity_poly.type
_entity_poly.pdbx_seq_one_letter_code
_entity_poly.pdbx_strand_id
1 'polypeptide(L)'
;MESPAPQSQLMDLPPERPLSLRNQTCVYCGLALSPGNKTREHVIGRRFVPDGKLQGQWNLILNACRPCNSHKANLEDDISAITLQPDSWGRYGHDDVSAIEDAQRKAKDSRSRRTRKVVKDSSERINLQGTLGPGINLSFQYSSPPQIDDNRSFELARLQLMAFFYMQTYNHETRRGGYWLHGYHPVMTTNRSDWGNPLMVGFMRTIKSWDCRLLAISADGFFKLIIRKHLLAETWAWALEWNHNRRLIGFFGELDPAQAIVDSLPRLEVKTVYQAPNESLSYRVETPLKEDEDTLFLVFDETGQPDA
;
A
#
# COMPACT_ATOMS: atom_id res chain seq x y z
N MET A 1 -20.85 -32.27 -11.33
CA MET A 1 -19.99 -31.36 -12.10
C MET A 1 -20.63 -30.00 -11.99
N GLU A 2 -20.14 -29.16 -11.07
CA GLU A 2 -20.61 -27.78 -10.96
C GLU A 2 -20.00 -26.99 -12.11
N SER A 3 -20.83 -26.28 -12.89
CA SER A 3 -20.34 -25.37 -13.93
C SER A 3 -19.43 -24.32 -13.29
N PRO A 4 -18.26 -24.01 -13.89
CA PRO A 4 -17.43 -22.92 -13.41
C PRO A 4 -18.25 -21.62 -13.39
N ALA A 5 -18.16 -20.89 -12.28
CA ALA A 5 -18.80 -19.58 -12.17
C ALA A 5 -18.29 -18.68 -13.31
N PRO A 6 -19.15 -17.88 -13.95
CA PRO A 6 -18.74 -17.00 -15.03
C PRO A 6 -17.68 -16.03 -14.52
N GLN A 7 -16.46 -16.12 -15.09
CA GLN A 7 -15.42 -15.14 -14.84
C GLN A 7 -15.92 -13.77 -15.31
N SER A 8 -15.82 -12.75 -14.44
CA SER A 8 -16.17 -11.40 -14.87
C SER A 8 -15.14 -10.92 -15.89
N GLN A 9 -15.59 -10.54 -17.09
CA GLN A 9 -14.73 -9.86 -18.05
C GLN A 9 -14.12 -8.63 -17.39
N LEU A 10 -12.79 -8.58 -17.34
CA LEU A 10 -12.06 -7.39 -16.92
C LEU A 10 -12.31 -6.29 -17.96
N MET A 11 -12.62 -5.09 -17.48
CA MET A 11 -12.76 -3.92 -18.33
C MET A 11 -11.45 -3.15 -18.35
N ASP A 12 -10.88 -3.01 -19.54
CA ASP A 12 -9.70 -2.17 -19.72
C ASP A 12 -10.08 -0.69 -19.66
N LEU A 13 -9.44 0.01 -18.73
CA LEU A 13 -9.52 1.46 -18.67
C LEU A 13 -8.48 2.07 -19.62
N PRO A 14 -8.82 3.18 -20.30
CA PRO A 14 -7.93 3.82 -21.25
C PRO A 14 -6.68 4.34 -20.51
N PRO A 15 -5.46 3.86 -20.85
CA PRO A 15 -4.27 4.08 -20.04
C PRO A 15 -3.78 5.54 -20.06
N GLU A 16 -4.16 6.32 -21.08
CA GLU A 16 -3.58 7.65 -21.33
C GLU A 16 -4.42 8.81 -20.79
N ARG A 17 -5.55 8.53 -20.12
CA ARG A 17 -6.45 9.60 -19.67
C ARG A 17 -7.01 9.35 -18.27
N PRO A 18 -7.18 10.42 -17.47
CA PRO A 18 -7.80 10.29 -16.16
C PRO A 18 -9.29 9.91 -16.29
N LEU A 19 -9.71 8.93 -15.51
CA LEU A 19 -11.13 8.60 -15.34
C LEU A 19 -11.75 9.57 -14.34
N SER A 20 -12.75 10.33 -14.77
CA SER A 20 -13.41 11.34 -13.93
C SER A 20 -14.85 10.95 -13.59
N LEU A 21 -15.14 10.74 -12.30
CA LEU A 21 -16.49 10.48 -11.81
C LEU A 21 -17.13 11.75 -11.24
N ARG A 22 -18.42 11.96 -11.52
CA ARG A 22 -19.21 13.11 -11.05
C ARG A 22 -20.09 12.74 -9.86
N ASN A 23 -19.51 12.07 -8.88
CA ASN A 23 -20.23 11.59 -7.70
C ASN A 23 -20.89 12.70 -6.87
N GLN A 24 -22.04 12.36 -6.27
CA GLN A 24 -22.84 13.24 -5.42
C GLN A 24 -22.60 13.06 -3.92
N THR A 25 -21.92 12.00 -3.50
CA THR A 25 -21.54 11.73 -2.11
C THR A 25 -20.03 11.68 -1.98
N CYS A 26 -19.48 12.09 -0.84
CA CYS A 26 -18.06 11.98 -0.57
C CYS A 26 -17.64 10.52 -0.66
N VAL A 27 -16.63 10.23 -1.47
CA VAL A 27 -16.13 8.86 -1.64
C VAL A 27 -15.64 8.22 -0.36
N TYR A 28 -15.19 9.01 0.62
CA TYR A 28 -14.56 8.48 1.83
C TYR A 28 -15.53 8.31 3.00
N CYS A 29 -16.54 9.18 3.10
CA CYS A 29 -17.44 9.21 4.27
C CYS A 29 -18.94 9.18 3.92
N GLY A 30 -19.31 9.12 2.64
CA GLY A 30 -20.71 9.08 2.21
C GLY A 30 -21.48 10.40 2.33
N LEU A 31 -20.89 11.45 2.93
CA LEU A 31 -21.53 12.76 3.09
C LEU A 31 -22.01 13.32 1.75
N ALA A 32 -23.25 13.77 1.67
CA ALA A 32 -23.77 14.44 0.49
C ALA A 32 -22.93 15.69 0.14
N LEU A 33 -22.58 15.82 -1.13
CA LEU A 33 -21.74 16.90 -1.64
C LEU A 33 -22.60 18.02 -2.19
N SER A 34 -22.29 19.23 -1.75
CA SER A 34 -22.80 20.49 -2.27
C SER A 34 -21.64 21.33 -2.82
N PRO A 35 -21.90 22.38 -3.61
CA PRO A 35 -20.83 23.26 -4.10
C PRO A 35 -19.93 23.83 -2.99
N GLY A 36 -20.43 24.00 -1.77
CA GLY A 36 -19.68 24.58 -0.65
C GLY A 36 -18.71 23.61 0.05
N ASN A 37 -18.95 22.30 0.01
CA ASN A 37 -18.10 21.31 0.69
C ASN A 37 -17.34 20.38 -0.28
N LYS A 38 -17.70 20.40 -1.56
CA LYS A 38 -17.13 19.57 -2.62
C LYS A 38 -15.73 20.04 -2.99
N THR A 39 -14.81 19.08 -3.06
CA THR A 39 -13.45 19.27 -3.58
C THR A 39 -13.15 18.21 -4.63
N ARG A 40 -12.31 18.56 -5.60
CA ARG A 40 -11.79 17.61 -6.57
C ARG A 40 -10.72 16.75 -5.89
N GLU A 41 -10.90 15.46 -5.97
CA GLU A 41 -10.03 14.43 -5.40
C GLU A 41 -9.23 13.76 -6.52
N HIS A 42 -7.93 13.65 -6.31
CA HIS A 42 -7.04 12.80 -7.10
C HIS A 42 -6.69 11.59 -6.24
N VAL A 43 -7.18 10.39 -6.58
CA VAL A 43 -7.00 9.21 -5.72
C VAL A 43 -5.52 8.92 -5.51
N ILE A 44 -4.73 9.02 -6.58
CA ILE A 44 -3.27 9.11 -6.48
C ILE A 44 -2.94 10.60 -6.53
N GLY A 45 -2.52 11.18 -5.40
CA GLY A 45 -2.13 12.58 -5.34
C GLY A 45 -1.01 12.89 -6.33
N ARG A 46 -1.06 14.06 -6.99
CA ARG A 46 -0.08 14.44 -8.02
C ARG A 46 1.37 14.49 -7.50
N ARG A 47 1.53 14.77 -6.20
CA ARG A 47 2.82 14.79 -5.51
C ARG A 47 3.12 13.48 -4.76
N PHE A 48 2.23 12.50 -4.84
CA PHE A 48 2.42 11.22 -4.16
C PHE A 48 3.47 10.36 -4.87
N VAL A 49 3.43 10.33 -6.20
CA VAL A 49 4.45 9.74 -7.08
C VAL A 49 5.44 10.82 -7.55
N PRO A 50 6.52 10.47 -8.29
CA PRO A 50 7.43 11.46 -8.82
C PRO A 50 6.75 12.44 -9.78
N ASP A 51 7.27 13.66 -9.85
CA ASP A 51 6.73 14.68 -10.76
C ASP A 51 6.79 14.21 -12.21
N GLY A 52 5.80 14.60 -13.00
CA GLY A 52 5.67 14.15 -14.39
C GLY A 52 5.09 12.75 -14.57
N LYS A 53 5.21 11.83 -13.59
CA LYS A 53 4.80 10.43 -13.77
C LYS A 53 3.31 10.21 -13.99
N LEU A 54 2.46 11.12 -13.53
CA LEU A 54 1.01 11.07 -13.82
C LEU A 54 0.61 11.83 -15.09
N GLN A 55 1.55 12.44 -15.82
CA GLN A 55 1.23 13.17 -17.05
C GLN A 55 0.98 12.19 -18.19
N GLY A 56 -0.19 12.29 -18.82
CA GLY A 56 -0.58 11.34 -19.87
C GLY A 56 -0.81 9.91 -19.37
N GLN A 57 -0.91 9.71 -18.06
CA GLN A 57 -1.25 8.42 -17.44
C GLN A 57 -2.65 8.49 -16.82
N TRP A 58 -3.31 7.34 -16.74
CA TRP A 58 -4.63 7.26 -16.13
C TRP A 58 -4.53 7.51 -14.62
N ASN A 59 -5.54 8.18 -14.07
CA ASN A 59 -5.73 8.36 -12.63
C ASN A 59 -7.23 8.47 -12.38
N LEU A 60 -7.68 8.04 -11.21
CA LEU A 60 -9.06 8.19 -10.80
C LEU A 60 -9.25 9.57 -10.17
N ILE A 61 -10.16 10.35 -10.74
CA ILE A 61 -10.54 11.68 -10.29
C ILE A 61 -12.02 11.67 -9.92
N LEU A 62 -12.34 12.14 -8.74
CA LEU A 62 -13.73 12.21 -8.28
C LEU A 62 -13.89 13.35 -7.27
N ASN A 63 -14.97 13.34 -6.49
CA ASN A 63 -15.25 14.35 -5.51
C ASN A 63 -15.19 13.80 -4.09
N ALA A 64 -14.60 14.58 -3.19
CA ALA A 64 -14.60 14.32 -1.76
C ALA A 64 -15.02 15.58 -1.00
N CYS A 65 -15.49 15.42 0.22
CA CYS A 65 -15.66 16.56 1.11
C CYS A 65 -14.28 17.08 1.52
N ARG A 66 -14.18 18.39 1.76
CA ARG A 66 -12.92 19.05 2.14
C ARG A 66 -12.18 18.36 3.30
N PRO A 67 -12.83 17.98 4.43
CA PRO A 67 -12.12 17.30 5.53
C PRO A 67 -11.42 16.01 5.13
N CYS A 68 -12.09 15.13 4.38
CA CYS A 68 -11.49 13.85 3.98
C CYS A 68 -10.37 14.02 2.95
N ASN A 69 -10.53 14.94 1.98
CA ASN A 69 -9.47 15.25 1.01
C ASN A 69 -8.24 15.84 1.71
N SER A 70 -8.43 16.80 2.62
CA SER A 70 -7.33 17.37 3.42
C SER A 70 -6.64 16.33 4.31
N HIS A 71 -7.41 15.41 4.90
CA HIS A 71 -6.84 14.31 5.69
C HIS A 71 -5.97 13.38 4.83
N LYS A 72 -6.47 12.97 3.66
CA LYS A 72 -5.69 12.16 2.70
C LYS A 72 -4.43 12.88 2.25
N ALA A 73 -4.54 14.14 1.84
CA ALA A 73 -3.40 14.94 1.42
C ALA A 73 -2.33 15.06 2.53
N ASN A 74 -2.74 15.13 3.80
CA ASN A 74 -1.82 15.12 4.94
C ASN A 74 -1.10 13.78 5.13
N LEU A 75 -1.74 12.66 4.79
CA LEU A 75 -1.11 11.33 4.80
C LEU A 75 -0.13 11.19 3.62
N GLU A 76 -0.52 11.64 2.43
CA GLU A 76 0.32 11.53 1.22
C GLU A 76 1.63 12.32 1.32
N ASP A 77 1.65 13.45 2.04
CA ASP A 77 2.81 14.35 2.14
C ASP A 77 4.07 13.66 2.68
N ASP A 78 4.04 13.07 3.89
CA ASP A 78 5.22 12.39 4.44
C ASP A 78 5.39 10.97 3.91
N ILE A 79 4.29 10.24 3.64
CA ILE A 79 4.37 8.89 3.09
C ILE A 79 5.06 8.88 1.73
N SER A 80 4.72 9.81 0.83
CA SER A 80 5.38 9.90 -0.47
C SER A 80 6.87 10.22 -0.33
N ALA A 81 7.21 11.18 0.53
CA ALA A 81 8.59 11.58 0.76
C ALA A 81 9.43 10.43 1.31
N ILE A 82 8.89 9.61 2.23
CA ILE A 82 9.59 8.47 2.82
C ILE A 82 9.68 7.29 1.83
N THR A 83 8.59 6.96 1.14
CA THR A 83 8.58 5.80 0.21
C THR A 83 9.46 6.00 -1.01
N LEU A 84 9.71 7.23 -1.43
CA LEU A 84 10.65 7.56 -2.52
C LEU A 84 12.13 7.49 -2.11
N GLN A 85 12.45 7.43 -0.81
CA GLN A 85 13.84 7.35 -0.37
C GLN A 85 14.46 5.99 -0.70
N PRO A 86 15.78 5.94 -0.89
CA PRO A 86 16.47 4.67 -1.06
C PRO A 86 16.47 3.87 0.24
N ASP A 87 16.83 2.59 0.13
CA ASP A 87 17.07 1.72 1.27
C ASP A 87 18.28 2.16 2.11
N SER A 88 18.58 1.40 3.18
CA SER A 88 19.73 1.68 4.07
C SER A 88 21.09 1.58 3.38
N TRP A 89 21.17 0.97 2.18
CA TRP A 89 22.38 0.90 1.36
C TRP A 89 22.43 1.97 0.28
N GLY A 90 21.47 2.90 0.26
CA GLY A 90 21.39 3.98 -0.72
C GLY A 90 20.88 3.54 -2.09
N ARG A 91 20.24 2.35 -2.19
CA ARG A 91 19.67 1.86 -3.45
C ARG A 91 18.21 2.27 -3.58
N TYR A 92 17.86 2.85 -4.71
CA TYR A 92 16.47 3.16 -5.05
C TYR A 92 15.77 1.93 -5.61
N GLY A 93 14.45 1.87 -5.48
CA GLY A 93 13.62 0.85 -6.13
C GLY A 93 13.45 1.07 -7.63
N HIS A 94 14.19 1.99 -8.25
CA HIS A 94 14.13 2.31 -9.67
C HIS A 94 15.41 3.05 -10.07
N ASP A 95 15.73 3.07 -11.36
CA ASP A 95 16.88 3.80 -11.91
C ASP A 95 16.50 5.16 -12.52
N ASP A 96 15.24 5.57 -12.38
CA ASP A 96 14.76 6.85 -12.93
C ASP A 96 15.39 8.06 -12.23
N VAL A 97 16.24 8.78 -12.97
CA VAL A 97 16.98 9.96 -12.50
C VAL A 97 16.04 11.08 -12.01
N SER A 98 14.96 11.35 -12.74
CA SER A 98 14.02 12.41 -12.38
C SER A 98 13.29 12.09 -11.07
N ALA A 99 12.98 10.81 -10.85
CA ALA A 99 12.39 10.35 -9.61
C ALA A 99 13.36 10.41 -8.42
N ILE A 100 14.65 10.13 -8.64
CA ILE A 100 15.71 10.29 -7.64
C ILE A 100 15.85 11.77 -7.22
N GLU A 101 15.87 12.69 -8.20
CA GLU A 101 15.92 14.12 -7.91
C GLU A 101 14.68 14.61 -7.13
N ASP A 102 13.50 14.14 -7.51
CA ASP A 102 12.25 14.45 -6.80
C ASP A 102 12.25 13.90 -5.37
N ALA A 103 12.77 12.68 -5.17
CA ALA A 103 12.94 12.07 -3.85
C ALA A 103 13.83 12.93 -2.95
N GLN A 104 14.98 13.40 -3.47
CA GLN A 104 15.90 14.26 -2.72
C GLN A 104 15.28 15.63 -2.39
N ARG A 105 14.46 16.17 -3.28
CA ARG A 105 13.73 17.43 -3.06
C ARG A 105 12.69 17.25 -1.96
N LYS A 106 11.82 16.23 -2.05
CA LYS A 106 10.81 15.90 -1.03
C LYS A 106 11.44 15.61 0.33
N ALA A 107 12.62 14.98 0.37
CA ALA A 107 13.33 14.73 1.62
C ALA A 107 13.65 16.02 2.40
N LYS A 108 13.93 17.14 1.69
CA LYS A 108 14.25 18.44 2.29
C LYS A 108 13.01 19.20 2.75
N ASP A 109 11.90 19.07 2.02
CA ASP A 109 10.71 19.88 2.21
C ASP A 109 9.67 19.22 3.14
N SER A 110 9.55 17.90 3.09
CA SER A 110 8.56 17.15 3.86
C SER A 110 9.07 16.78 5.25
N ARG A 111 8.18 16.82 6.24
CA ARG A 111 8.48 16.48 7.64
C ARG A 111 7.88 15.13 8.01
N SER A 112 8.72 14.23 8.54
CA SER A 112 8.24 12.99 9.15
C SER A 112 7.32 13.31 10.32
N ARG A 113 6.11 12.74 10.33
CA ARG A 113 5.18 12.93 11.46
C ARG A 113 5.63 12.20 12.72
N ARG A 114 6.39 11.12 12.56
CA ARG A 114 6.93 10.31 13.65
C ARG A 114 8.04 11.04 14.40
N THR A 115 9.02 11.61 13.70
CA THR A 115 10.18 12.28 14.33
C THR A 115 10.03 13.80 14.44
N ARG A 116 9.06 14.39 13.72
CA ARG A 116 8.85 15.85 13.55
C ARG A 116 9.99 16.61 12.86
N LYS A 117 10.99 15.88 12.34
CA LYS A 117 12.11 16.43 11.56
C LYS A 117 11.81 16.35 10.07
N VAL A 118 12.55 17.11 9.26
CA VAL A 118 12.54 16.90 7.80
C VAL A 118 13.00 15.48 7.49
N VAL A 119 12.44 14.86 6.45
CA VAL A 119 12.71 13.45 6.13
C VAL A 119 14.20 13.20 5.94
N LYS A 120 14.94 14.13 5.32
CA LYS A 120 16.41 14.08 5.17
C LYS A 120 17.16 13.90 6.50
N ASP A 121 16.68 14.51 7.58
CA ASP A 121 17.33 14.51 8.90
C ASP A 121 16.65 13.55 9.89
N SER A 122 15.63 12.82 9.43
CA SER A 122 14.79 11.94 10.23
C SER A 122 15.41 10.55 10.37
N SER A 123 16.62 10.46 10.90
CA SER A 123 17.16 9.18 11.38
C SER A 123 16.57 8.84 12.75
N GLU A 124 16.15 7.59 12.95
CA GLU A 124 15.74 7.12 14.27
C GLU A 124 16.93 6.50 14.98
N ARG A 125 17.19 6.94 16.21
CA ARG A 125 18.27 6.41 17.04
C ARG A 125 17.68 5.42 18.02
N ILE A 126 18.08 4.15 17.90
CA ILE A 126 17.71 3.10 18.84
C ILE A 126 18.93 2.85 19.72
N ASN A 127 18.82 3.23 21.00
CA ASN A 127 19.85 2.94 21.99
C ASN A 127 19.43 1.68 22.75
N LEU A 128 20.23 0.62 22.65
CA LEU A 128 20.05 -0.61 23.38
C LEU A 128 21.11 -0.66 24.47
N GLN A 129 20.67 -0.64 25.73
CA GLN A 129 21.53 -0.79 26.90
C GLN A 129 21.23 -2.14 27.53
N GLY A 130 22.27 -2.90 27.87
CA GLY A 130 22.11 -4.19 28.53
C GLY A 130 23.35 -4.58 29.31
N THR A 131 23.22 -5.52 30.23
CA THR A 131 24.35 -6.09 30.96
C THR A 131 24.55 -7.54 30.54
N LEU A 132 25.77 -7.91 30.13
CA LEU A 132 26.10 -9.32 29.82
C LEU A 132 26.58 -10.10 31.05
N GLY A 133 26.65 -9.44 32.21
CA GLY A 133 27.11 -10.01 33.47
C GLY A 133 27.57 -8.92 34.44
N PRO A 134 28.02 -9.30 35.65
CA PRO A 134 28.54 -8.35 36.62
C PRO A 134 29.70 -7.53 36.03
N GLY A 135 29.52 -6.21 35.93
CA GLY A 135 30.55 -5.28 35.47
C GLY A 135 30.67 -5.09 33.96
N ILE A 136 29.86 -5.76 33.12
CA ILE A 136 29.87 -5.59 31.66
C ILE A 136 28.59 -4.88 31.22
N ASN A 137 28.70 -3.58 30.90
CA ASN A 137 27.63 -2.80 30.29
C ASN A 137 27.86 -2.74 28.77
N LEU A 138 26.86 -3.17 27.99
CA LEU A 138 26.79 -2.98 26.55
C LEU A 138 25.87 -1.82 26.22
N SER A 139 26.30 -0.98 25.28
CA SER A 139 25.48 0.08 24.69
C SER A 139 25.66 0.04 23.18
N PHE A 140 24.59 -0.24 22.45
CA PHE A 140 24.56 -0.16 20.99
C PHE A 140 23.66 1.01 20.58
N GLN A 141 24.13 1.80 19.62
CA GLN A 141 23.33 2.84 18.98
C GLN A 141 23.15 2.49 17.52
N TYR A 142 21.90 2.25 17.13
CA TYR A 142 21.51 2.02 15.75
C TYR A 142 20.86 3.28 15.18
N SER A 143 21.13 3.58 13.91
CA SER A 143 20.42 4.61 13.15
C SER A 143 19.62 3.96 12.03
N SER A 144 18.30 4.13 12.02
CA SER A 144 17.45 3.69 10.91
C SER A 144 17.08 4.86 9.99
N PRO A 145 16.79 4.61 8.70
CA PRO A 145 16.18 5.60 7.84
C PRO A 145 14.79 6.00 8.39
N PRO A 146 14.21 7.12 7.91
CA PRO A 146 12.87 7.56 8.29
C PRO A 146 11.85 6.43 8.13
N GLN A 147 11.10 6.13 9.18
CA GLN A 147 10.05 5.11 9.14
C GLN A 147 8.68 5.75 8.98
N ILE A 148 7.81 5.08 8.22
CA ILE A 148 6.39 5.41 8.14
C ILE A 148 5.70 4.81 9.36
N ASP A 149 4.77 5.56 9.94
CA ASP A 149 3.86 5.00 10.93
C ASP A 149 2.85 4.06 10.24
N ASP A 150 2.78 2.80 10.68
CA ASP A 150 1.98 1.79 9.98
C ASP A 150 0.49 2.14 9.97
N ASN A 151 -0.05 2.74 11.04
CA ASN A 151 -1.44 3.18 11.08
C ASN A 151 -1.73 4.25 10.02
N ARG A 152 -0.84 5.24 9.86
CA ARG A 152 -0.93 6.24 8.80
C ARG A 152 -0.86 5.60 7.41
N SER A 153 0.02 4.61 7.23
CA SER A 153 0.17 3.91 5.95
C SER A 153 -1.11 3.12 5.61
N PHE A 154 -1.66 2.37 6.56
CA PHE A 154 -2.88 1.63 6.33
C PHE A 154 -4.10 2.53 6.18
N GLU A 155 -4.15 3.70 6.82
CA GLU A 155 -5.21 4.67 6.59
C GLU A 155 -5.14 5.27 5.17
N LEU A 156 -3.95 5.61 4.67
CA LEU A 156 -3.82 6.07 3.28
C LEU A 156 -4.24 4.98 2.30
N ALA A 157 -3.79 3.74 2.51
CA ALA A 157 -4.20 2.60 1.69
C ALA A 157 -5.72 2.41 1.73
N ARG A 158 -6.34 2.48 2.91
CA ARG A 158 -7.80 2.39 3.08
C ARG A 158 -8.54 3.44 2.25
N LEU A 159 -8.09 4.70 2.27
CA LEU A 159 -8.70 5.77 1.49
C LEU A 159 -8.54 5.52 -0.02
N GLN A 160 -7.35 5.15 -0.48
CA GLN A 160 -7.11 4.83 -1.89
C GLN A 160 -7.99 3.65 -2.36
N LEU A 161 -7.99 2.55 -1.60
CA LEU A 161 -8.84 1.38 -1.85
C LEU A 161 -10.32 1.75 -1.88
N MET A 162 -10.78 2.58 -0.94
CA MET A 162 -12.19 3.03 -0.90
C MET A 162 -12.59 3.73 -2.18
N ALA A 163 -11.72 4.59 -2.72
CA ALA A 163 -12.02 5.27 -3.97
C ALA A 163 -12.08 4.34 -5.17
N PHE A 164 -11.19 3.36 -5.24
CA PHE A 164 -11.22 2.35 -6.30
C PHE A 164 -12.39 1.37 -6.18
N PHE A 165 -12.80 1.00 -4.98
CA PHE A 165 -14.01 0.19 -4.75
C PHE A 165 -15.28 0.97 -5.11
N TYR A 166 -15.33 2.25 -4.73
CA TYR A 166 -16.41 3.16 -5.09
C TYR A 166 -16.56 3.31 -6.61
N MET A 167 -15.43 3.34 -7.34
CA MET A 167 -15.42 3.35 -8.81
C MET A 167 -16.01 2.05 -9.39
N GLN A 168 -15.58 0.88 -8.90
CA GLN A 168 -16.08 -0.42 -9.38
C GLN A 168 -17.59 -0.59 -9.17
N THR A 169 -18.13 0.05 -8.14
CA THR A 169 -19.56 -0.03 -7.76
C THR A 169 -20.34 1.22 -8.15
N TYR A 170 -19.79 2.06 -9.03
CA TYR A 170 -20.39 3.34 -9.39
C TYR A 170 -21.62 3.19 -10.28
N ASN A 171 -22.77 3.65 -9.79
CA ASN A 171 -24.00 3.77 -10.55
C ASN A 171 -24.09 5.16 -11.21
N HIS A 172 -24.14 5.19 -12.54
CA HIS A 172 -24.15 6.43 -13.33
C HIS A 172 -25.44 7.26 -13.22
N GLU A 173 -26.58 6.61 -12.96
CA GLU A 173 -27.88 7.28 -12.82
C GLU A 173 -27.95 8.06 -11.51
N THR A 174 -27.64 7.38 -10.41
CA THR A 174 -27.64 7.96 -9.05
C THR A 174 -26.38 8.75 -8.74
N ARG A 175 -25.32 8.56 -9.55
CA ARG A 175 -23.98 9.13 -9.34
C ARG A 175 -23.38 8.75 -7.99
N ARG A 176 -23.62 7.51 -7.54
CA ARG A 176 -23.15 6.98 -6.25
C ARG A 176 -22.41 5.67 -6.47
N GLY A 177 -21.34 5.48 -5.70
CA GLY A 177 -20.64 4.22 -5.56
C GLY A 177 -20.96 3.59 -4.20
N GLY A 178 -20.70 2.30 -4.10
CA GLY A 178 -20.83 1.52 -2.88
C GLY A 178 -19.62 1.63 -1.96
N TYR A 179 -19.75 0.99 -0.79
CA TYR A 179 -18.73 0.83 0.23
C TYR A 179 -18.67 -0.66 0.56
N TRP A 180 -17.49 -1.21 0.82
CA TRP A 180 -17.39 -2.60 1.26
C TRP A 180 -18.03 -2.77 2.65
N LEU A 181 -18.57 -3.96 2.90
CA LEU A 181 -19.21 -4.31 4.17
C LEU A 181 -18.20 -4.97 5.13
N HIS A 182 -18.62 -5.15 6.38
CA HIS A 182 -17.91 -5.84 7.47
C HIS A 182 -16.66 -5.13 8.02
N GLY A 183 -15.59 -4.96 7.24
CA GLY A 183 -14.37 -4.37 7.78
C GLY A 183 -13.20 -4.22 6.81
N TYR A 184 -12.13 -3.60 7.33
CA TYR A 184 -10.83 -3.43 6.68
C TYR A 184 -9.76 -4.04 7.58
N HIS A 185 -9.09 -5.08 7.08
CA HIS A 185 -8.24 -5.98 7.86
C HIS A 185 -6.81 -5.94 7.29
N PRO A 186 -6.00 -4.95 7.68
CA PRO A 186 -4.61 -4.85 7.24
C PRO A 186 -3.79 -6.01 7.80
N VAL A 187 -2.84 -6.52 7.01
CA VAL A 187 -2.00 -7.68 7.40
C VAL A 187 -0.56 -7.25 7.59
N MET A 188 0.06 -6.65 6.59
CA MET A 188 1.49 -6.35 6.63
C MET A 188 1.87 -5.18 5.73
N THR A 189 2.89 -4.45 6.15
CA THR A 189 3.66 -3.53 5.31
C THR A 189 5.08 -4.05 5.18
N THR A 190 5.72 -3.87 4.01
CA THR A 190 7.11 -4.29 3.82
C THR A 190 7.81 -3.43 2.77
N ASN A 191 9.13 -3.31 2.89
CA ASN A 191 9.98 -2.61 1.94
C ASN A 191 10.45 -3.58 0.84
N ARG A 192 10.96 -3.04 -0.28
CA ARG A 192 11.39 -3.84 -1.43
C ARG A 192 12.47 -4.86 -1.10
N SER A 193 13.38 -4.52 -0.20
CA SER A 193 14.42 -5.42 0.31
C SER A 193 13.86 -6.69 0.98
N ASP A 194 12.56 -6.70 1.30
CA ASP A 194 11.91 -7.76 2.05
C ASP A 194 10.63 -8.30 1.42
N TRP A 195 10.39 -8.04 0.13
CA TRP A 195 9.21 -8.57 -0.57
C TRP A 195 9.18 -10.11 -0.65
N GLY A 196 10.33 -10.77 -0.52
CA GLY A 196 10.48 -12.23 -0.58
C GLY A 196 10.26 -12.91 0.76
N ASN A 197 9.83 -12.18 1.79
CA ASN A 197 9.55 -12.79 3.09
C ASN A 197 8.42 -13.87 2.98
N PRO A 198 8.44 -14.89 3.84
CA PRO A 198 7.50 -16.02 3.75
C PRO A 198 6.01 -15.62 3.80
N LEU A 199 5.67 -14.56 4.55
CA LEU A 199 4.29 -14.09 4.67
C LEU A 199 3.81 -13.45 3.36
N MET A 200 4.61 -12.57 2.76
CA MET A 200 4.27 -11.91 1.48
C MET A 200 4.17 -12.93 0.35
N VAL A 201 5.13 -13.85 0.26
CA VAL A 201 5.11 -14.92 -0.74
C VAL A 201 3.92 -15.87 -0.52
N GLY A 202 3.60 -16.19 0.74
CA GLY A 202 2.41 -16.97 1.09
C GLY A 202 1.12 -16.28 0.68
N PHE A 203 1.00 -14.98 0.96
CA PHE A 203 -0.16 -14.17 0.56
C PHE A 203 -0.32 -14.14 -0.96
N MET A 204 0.75 -13.81 -1.70
CA MET A 204 0.78 -13.78 -3.17
C MET A 204 0.31 -15.11 -3.79
N ARG A 205 0.82 -16.25 -3.29
CA ARG A 205 0.38 -17.59 -3.75
C ARG A 205 -1.09 -17.85 -3.45
N THR A 206 -1.53 -17.48 -2.24
CA THR A 206 -2.91 -17.74 -1.77
C THR A 206 -3.94 -17.02 -2.63
N ILE A 207 -3.67 -15.76 -2.99
CA ILE A 207 -4.63 -14.94 -3.73
C ILE A 207 -4.52 -15.12 -5.25
N LYS A 208 -3.49 -15.83 -5.75
CA LYS A 208 -3.24 -16.01 -7.19
C LYS A 208 -4.46 -16.54 -7.94
N SER A 209 -5.17 -17.51 -7.37
CA SER A 209 -6.35 -18.15 -7.96
C SER A 209 -7.66 -17.41 -7.69
N TRP A 210 -7.63 -16.31 -6.92
CA TRP A 210 -8.82 -15.54 -6.63
C TRP A 210 -9.21 -14.69 -7.84
N ASP A 211 -10.50 -14.43 -7.96
CA ASP A 211 -11.08 -13.68 -9.07
C ASP A 211 -10.60 -12.23 -9.05
N CYS A 212 -9.87 -11.81 -10.09
CA CYS A 212 -9.34 -10.46 -10.18
C CYS A 212 -10.48 -9.49 -10.48
N ARG A 213 -10.69 -8.49 -9.60
CA ARG A 213 -11.74 -7.48 -9.76
C ARG A 213 -11.20 -6.14 -10.20
N LEU A 214 -9.94 -5.86 -9.87
CA LEU A 214 -9.25 -4.66 -10.31
C LEU A 214 -7.75 -4.93 -10.33
N LEU A 215 -7.11 -4.64 -11.46
CA LEU A 215 -5.68 -4.37 -11.55
C LEU A 215 -5.51 -2.92 -12.00
N ALA A 216 -4.71 -2.16 -11.27
CA ALA A 216 -4.52 -0.74 -11.49
C ALA A 216 -3.02 -0.42 -11.36
N ILE A 217 -2.34 -0.30 -12.50
CA ILE A 217 -0.93 0.10 -12.58
C ILE A 217 -0.88 1.46 -13.26
N SER A 218 -0.33 2.46 -12.58
CA SER A 218 -0.23 3.84 -13.08
C SER A 218 1.12 4.46 -12.70
N ALA A 219 1.37 5.65 -13.22
CA ALA A 219 2.55 6.45 -12.94
C ALA A 219 3.85 5.69 -13.23
N ASP A 220 3.95 5.06 -14.41
CA ASP A 220 5.08 4.22 -14.81
C ASP A 220 5.42 3.10 -13.80
N GLY A 221 4.41 2.60 -13.07
CA GLY A 221 4.59 1.56 -12.06
C GLY A 221 4.88 2.06 -10.65
N PHE A 222 5.03 3.38 -10.44
CA PHE A 222 5.17 3.96 -9.09
C PHE A 222 3.90 3.83 -8.26
N PHE A 223 2.77 3.47 -8.87
CA PHE A 223 1.57 3.06 -8.15
C PHE A 223 1.02 1.78 -8.75
N LYS A 224 0.85 0.74 -7.91
CA LYS A 224 0.16 -0.49 -8.29
C LYS A 224 -0.89 -0.83 -7.24
N LEU A 225 -2.02 -1.34 -7.70
CA LEU A 225 -3.10 -1.83 -6.87
C LEU A 225 -3.68 -3.09 -7.53
N ILE A 226 -3.93 -4.11 -6.73
CA ILE A 226 -4.75 -5.25 -7.12
C ILE A 226 -5.81 -5.53 -6.07
N ILE A 227 -7.02 -5.87 -6.52
CA ILE A 227 -8.13 -6.32 -5.68
C ILE A 227 -8.64 -7.63 -6.25
N ARG A 228 -8.72 -8.67 -5.42
CA ARG A 228 -9.23 -9.99 -5.79
C ARG A 228 -10.36 -10.43 -4.85
N LYS A 229 -11.42 -11.01 -5.39
CA LYS A 229 -12.54 -11.55 -4.61
C LYS A 229 -12.36 -13.05 -4.35
N HIS A 230 -12.55 -13.49 -3.10
CA HIS A 230 -12.59 -14.91 -2.77
C HIS A 230 -13.77 -15.58 -3.48
N LEU A 231 -13.60 -16.82 -3.94
CA LEU A 231 -14.60 -17.51 -4.75
C LEU A 231 -15.88 -17.87 -3.96
N LEU A 232 -15.75 -18.16 -2.67
CA LEU A 232 -16.82 -18.72 -1.84
C LEU A 232 -17.19 -17.87 -0.61
N ALA A 233 -16.50 -16.76 -0.37
CA ALA A 233 -16.68 -15.95 0.83
C ALA A 233 -16.79 -14.47 0.45
N GLU A 234 -17.50 -13.68 1.26
CA GLU A 234 -17.56 -12.22 1.12
C GLU A 234 -16.29 -11.58 1.71
N THR A 235 -15.15 -11.98 1.17
CA THR A 235 -13.81 -11.53 1.53
C THR A 235 -13.05 -11.17 0.26
N TRP A 236 -12.35 -10.04 0.31
CA TRP A 236 -11.51 -9.57 -0.79
C TRP A 236 -10.09 -9.40 -0.28
N ALA A 237 -9.14 -9.85 -1.07
CA ALA A 237 -7.73 -9.55 -0.88
C ALA A 237 -7.38 -8.28 -1.64
N TRP A 238 -6.48 -7.49 -1.06
CA TRP A 238 -5.90 -6.34 -1.74
C TRP A 238 -4.40 -6.28 -1.52
N ALA A 239 -3.69 -5.77 -2.52
CA ALA A 239 -2.29 -5.40 -2.40
C ALA A 239 -2.04 -4.07 -3.09
N LEU A 240 -1.19 -3.26 -2.48
CA LEU A 240 -0.85 -1.92 -2.94
C LEU A 240 0.67 -1.74 -2.90
N GLU A 241 1.24 -1.24 -3.99
CA GLU A 241 2.65 -0.84 -4.07
C GLU A 241 2.77 0.66 -4.30
N TRP A 242 3.62 1.29 -3.50
CA TRP A 242 4.00 2.69 -3.62
C TRP A 242 5.47 2.82 -3.99
N ASN A 243 5.72 3.61 -5.02
CA ASN A 243 7.02 4.12 -5.43
C ASN A 243 8.11 3.04 -5.58
N HIS A 244 7.72 1.86 -6.08
CA HIS A 244 8.59 0.69 -6.23
C HIS A 244 9.31 0.24 -4.96
N ASN A 245 8.83 0.65 -3.78
CA ASN A 245 9.55 0.46 -2.53
C ASN A 245 8.68 -0.14 -1.44
N ARG A 246 7.47 0.39 -1.23
CA ARG A 246 6.61 -0.04 -0.12
C ARG A 246 5.45 -0.87 -0.64
N ARG A 247 5.25 -2.06 -0.08
CA ARG A 247 4.04 -2.87 -0.27
C ARG A 247 3.19 -2.89 0.98
N LEU A 248 1.88 -2.88 0.78
CA LEU A 248 0.88 -3.07 1.81
C LEU A 248 -0.08 -4.15 1.32
N ILE A 249 -0.41 -5.09 2.20
CA ILE A 249 -1.36 -6.16 1.91
C ILE A 249 -2.41 -6.28 3.02
N GLY A 250 -3.57 -6.78 2.65
CA GLY A 250 -4.59 -7.16 3.61
C GLY A 250 -5.87 -7.62 2.94
N PHE A 251 -6.94 -7.56 3.72
CA PHE A 251 -8.27 -7.94 3.30
C PHE A 251 -9.29 -6.84 3.60
N PHE A 252 -10.44 -6.91 2.95
CA PHE A 252 -11.68 -6.28 3.41
C PHE A 252 -12.82 -7.29 3.26
N GLY A 253 -13.97 -7.03 3.91
CA GLY A 253 -15.07 -7.99 4.01
C GLY A 253 -15.09 -8.76 5.34
N GLU A 254 -15.63 -9.98 5.34
CA GLU A 254 -15.78 -10.79 6.56
C GLU A 254 -14.43 -11.06 7.24
N LEU A 255 -14.39 -10.93 8.56
CA LEU A 255 -13.16 -11.09 9.36
C LEU A 255 -12.76 -12.57 9.47
N ASP A 256 -13.71 -13.47 9.76
CA ASP A 256 -13.38 -14.87 10.05
C ASP A 256 -12.68 -15.58 8.88
N PRO A 257 -13.14 -15.46 7.61
CA PRO A 257 -12.42 -16.05 6.48
C PRO A 257 -11.04 -15.39 6.27
N ALA A 258 -10.96 -14.06 6.43
CA ALA A 258 -9.68 -13.34 6.31
C ALA A 258 -8.67 -13.80 7.37
N GLN A 259 -9.11 -13.96 8.62
CA GLN A 259 -8.26 -14.41 9.71
C GLN A 259 -7.82 -15.86 9.51
N ALA A 260 -8.71 -16.75 9.08
CA ALA A 260 -8.36 -18.14 8.78
C ALA A 260 -7.28 -18.24 7.69
N ILE A 261 -7.33 -17.37 6.68
CA ILE A 261 -6.28 -17.27 5.67
C ILE A 261 -4.98 -16.79 6.30
N VAL A 262 -4.99 -15.69 7.06
CA VAL A 262 -3.80 -15.14 7.73
C VAL A 262 -3.13 -16.18 8.64
N ASP A 263 -3.92 -16.93 9.39
CA ASP A 263 -3.43 -17.98 10.30
C ASP A 263 -2.76 -19.14 9.55
N SER A 264 -3.15 -19.36 8.28
CA SER A 264 -2.53 -20.35 7.40
C SER A 264 -1.25 -19.86 6.70
N LEU A 265 -1.00 -18.54 6.71
CA LEU A 265 0.19 -17.99 6.07
C LEU A 265 1.46 -18.36 6.84
N PRO A 266 2.60 -18.56 6.15
CA PRO A 266 3.89 -18.77 6.81
C PRO A 266 4.21 -17.61 7.76
N ARG A 267 4.61 -17.95 8.98
CA ARG A 267 5.01 -16.95 9.98
C ARG A 267 6.39 -16.39 9.66
N LEU A 268 6.60 -15.13 9.98
CA LEU A 268 7.93 -14.52 9.92
C LEU A 268 8.79 -15.09 11.04
N GLU A 269 9.91 -15.71 10.68
CA GLU A 269 10.89 -16.17 11.65
C GLU A 269 11.68 -14.99 12.19
N VAL A 270 11.66 -14.81 13.50
CA VAL A 270 12.35 -13.75 14.21
C VAL A 270 13.35 -14.39 15.17
N LYS A 271 14.59 -13.91 15.16
CA LYS A 271 15.64 -14.36 16.07
C LYS A 271 15.71 -13.41 17.26
N THR A 272 15.33 -13.89 18.43
CA THR A 272 15.48 -13.15 19.68
C THR A 272 16.91 -13.32 20.21
N VAL A 273 17.63 -12.21 20.34
CA VAL A 273 19.01 -12.16 20.87
C VAL A 273 19.08 -11.80 22.34
N TYR A 274 18.04 -11.15 22.85
CA TYR A 274 17.93 -10.75 24.24
C TYR A 274 16.46 -10.74 24.65
N GLN A 275 16.18 -11.23 25.86
CA GLN A 275 14.83 -11.19 26.44
C GLN A 275 14.89 -11.04 27.96
N ALA A 276 14.14 -10.07 28.46
CA ALA A 276 13.92 -9.74 29.86
C ALA A 276 12.41 -9.48 30.08
N PRO A 277 11.91 -9.36 31.34
CA PRO A 277 10.47 -9.27 31.61
C PRO A 277 9.69 -8.18 30.87
N ASN A 278 10.35 -7.08 30.48
CA ASN A 278 9.72 -5.95 29.77
C ASN A 278 10.47 -5.53 28.51
N GLU A 279 11.49 -6.28 28.10
CA GLU A 279 12.37 -5.89 26.99
C GLU A 279 12.75 -7.12 26.19
N SER A 280 12.69 -7.02 24.87
CA SER A 280 13.29 -8.02 24.00
C SER A 280 13.95 -7.33 22.83
N LEU A 281 15.10 -7.87 22.43
CA LEU A 281 15.73 -7.51 21.17
C LEU A 281 15.61 -8.70 20.24
N SER A 282 15.00 -8.43 19.11
CA SER A 282 14.67 -9.41 18.10
C SER A 282 15.04 -8.85 16.74
N TYR A 283 15.59 -9.68 15.87
CA TYR A 283 15.94 -9.28 14.51
C TYR A 283 15.49 -10.34 13.51
N ARG A 284 15.35 -9.91 12.27
CA ARG A 284 15.08 -10.77 11.12
C ARG A 284 15.91 -10.28 9.95
N VAL A 285 16.36 -11.21 9.12
CA VAL A 285 17.04 -10.89 7.87
C VAL A 285 15.97 -10.66 6.81
N GLU A 286 16.05 -9.51 6.15
CA GLU A 286 15.19 -9.18 5.03
C GLU A 286 15.46 -10.12 3.86
N THR A 287 14.40 -10.56 3.17
CA THR A 287 14.52 -11.48 2.03
C THR A 287 14.03 -10.77 0.77
N PRO A 288 14.91 -10.40 -0.18
CA PRO A 288 14.48 -9.76 -1.41
C PRO A 288 13.70 -10.75 -2.29
N LEU A 289 12.72 -10.25 -3.03
CA LEU A 289 12.02 -11.01 -4.07
C LEU A 289 12.66 -10.72 -5.42
N LYS A 290 12.92 -11.75 -6.22
CA LYS A 290 13.36 -11.55 -7.60
C LYS A 290 12.19 -11.09 -8.47
N GLU A 291 12.49 -10.33 -9.53
CA GLU A 291 11.46 -9.76 -10.39
C GLU A 291 10.66 -10.84 -11.16
N ASP A 292 11.29 -11.95 -11.53
CA ASP A 292 10.63 -13.10 -12.18
C ASP A 292 9.77 -13.95 -11.23
N GLU A 293 10.00 -13.83 -9.92
CA GLU A 293 9.22 -14.49 -8.88
C GLU A 293 8.02 -13.63 -8.42
N ASP A 294 7.96 -12.37 -8.83
CA ASP A 294 6.97 -11.39 -8.40
C ASP A 294 5.68 -11.45 -9.23
N THR A 295 4.72 -12.22 -8.72
CA THR A 295 3.43 -12.47 -9.38
C THR A 295 2.27 -11.67 -8.80
N LEU A 296 2.53 -10.77 -7.85
CA LEU A 296 1.49 -10.12 -7.04
C LEU A 296 0.55 -9.24 -7.87
N PHE A 297 1.09 -8.55 -8.88
CA PHE A 297 0.34 -7.63 -9.74
C PHE A 297 0.14 -8.17 -11.17
N LEU A 298 0.13 -9.50 -11.33
CA LEU A 298 -0.16 -10.15 -12.61
C LEU A 298 -1.59 -10.67 -12.64
N VAL A 299 -2.23 -10.66 -13.81
CA VAL A 299 -3.46 -11.40 -14.08
C VAL A 299 -3.08 -12.66 -14.86
N PHE A 300 -3.65 -13.79 -14.48
CA PHE A 300 -3.42 -15.06 -15.16
C PHE A 300 -4.68 -15.42 -15.93
N ASP A 301 -4.52 -15.79 -17.20
CA ASP A 301 -5.60 -16.32 -18.03
C ASP A 301 -5.97 -17.77 -17.61
N GLU A 302 -6.94 -18.38 -18.30
CA GLU A 302 -7.34 -19.78 -18.05
C GLU A 302 -6.21 -20.78 -18.33
N THR A 303 -5.21 -20.40 -19.14
CA THR A 303 -4.05 -21.25 -19.45
C THR A 303 -2.95 -21.16 -18.39
N GLY A 304 -3.11 -20.26 -17.41
CA GLY A 304 -2.14 -19.98 -16.37
C GLY A 304 -0.96 -19.14 -16.86
N GLN A 305 -1.06 -18.55 -18.05
CA GLN A 305 -0.11 -17.59 -18.58
C GLN A 305 -0.48 -16.18 -18.09
N PRO A 306 0.50 -15.32 -17.82
CA PRO A 306 0.21 -13.93 -17.49
C PRO A 306 -0.38 -13.24 -18.73
N ASP A 307 -1.54 -12.59 -18.56
CA ASP A 307 -2.07 -11.66 -19.55
C ASP A 307 -1.11 -10.46 -19.64
N ALA A 308 -0.64 -10.18 -20.87
CA ALA A 308 0.35 -9.15 -21.16
C ALA A 308 -0.22 -7.73 -21.07
#